data_AF-A0A392PK33-F1
#
_entry.id   AF-A0A392PK33-F1
#
_cell.length_a   1.000
_cell.length_b   1.000
_cell.length_c   1.000
_cell.angle_alpha   90.00
_cell.angle_beta   90.00
_cell.angle_gamma   90.00
#
_symmetry.space_group_name_H-M   'P 1'
#
loop_
_entity.id
_entity.type
_entity.pdbx_description
1 polymer ?
#
loop_
_entity_poly.entity_id
_entity_poly.type
_entity_poly.pdbx_seq_one_letter_code
_entity_poly.pdbx_strand_id
1 'polypeptide(L)'
;SASAISSFVTEPSKEDIGSLETSSSKWSWISEPVGISKVGSLSKTGLLEQINTTADRSDYLWYSLSVDLKDDPGSQTVLHIESLGHALHAFINGKLAGSQAGNSGKAKLNVEIPIALVSGKNKIDLLSLTVGLQ
;
A
#
# COMPACT_ATOMS: atom_id res chain seq x y z
N SER A 1 -19.22 14.50 0.99
CA SER A 1 -18.11 15.25 0.35
C SER A 1 -17.13 15.69 1.42
N ALA A 2 -15.91 15.16 1.40
CA ALA A 2 -14.80 15.66 2.19
C ALA A 2 -13.62 15.80 1.24
N SER A 3 -13.28 17.05 0.89
CA SER A 3 -12.06 17.38 0.20
C SER A 3 -10.95 17.29 1.24
N ALA A 4 -10.14 16.23 1.20
CA ALA A 4 -8.92 16.19 1.99
C ALA A 4 -7.92 17.14 1.32
N ILE A 5 -7.98 18.41 1.71
CA ILE A 5 -6.90 19.35 1.42
C ILE A 5 -5.71 18.85 2.22
N SER A 6 -4.77 18.20 1.54
CA SER A 6 -3.49 17.88 2.17
C SER A 6 -2.73 19.19 2.40
N SER A 7 -2.76 19.68 3.62
CA SER A 7 -2.01 20.85 4.04
C SER A 7 -0.62 20.42 4.49
N PHE A 8 0.41 21.02 3.91
CA PHE A 8 1.79 20.83 4.36
C PHE A 8 1.93 21.34 5.80
N VAL A 9 2.22 20.46 6.75
CA VAL A 9 2.62 20.85 8.11
C VAL A 9 4.14 20.76 8.17
N THR A 10 4.79 21.91 8.32
CA THR A 10 6.23 21.97 8.55
C THR A 10 6.51 21.71 10.02
N GLU A 11 7.13 20.59 10.36
CA GLU A 11 7.74 20.42 11.69
C GLU A 11 9.14 21.05 11.71
N PRO A 12 9.42 22.01 12.62
CA PRO A 12 10.75 22.57 12.77
C PRO A 12 11.66 21.63 13.58
N SER A 13 12.90 21.45 13.13
CA SER A 13 13.97 20.81 13.89
C SER A 13 14.38 21.69 15.10
N LYS A 14 14.53 21.10 16.29
CA LYS A 14 15.04 21.79 17.50
C LYS A 14 16.58 21.92 17.49
N GLU A 15 17.06 23.17 17.33
CA GLU A 15 18.31 23.88 17.78
C GLU A 15 19.71 23.21 17.55
N ASP A 16 20.86 23.89 17.44
CA ASP A 16 21.41 25.11 18.08
C ASP A 16 22.56 25.75 17.21
N ILE A 17 22.89 27.02 17.49
CA ILE A 17 23.76 27.95 16.75
C ILE A 17 25.25 27.60 16.87
N GLY A 18 25.92 27.35 15.73
CA GLY A 18 27.39 27.23 15.69
C GLY A 18 27.99 26.81 14.35
N SER A 19 28.21 27.79 13.46
CA SER A 19 29.18 27.80 12.35
C SER A 19 29.39 26.49 11.54
N LEU A 20 28.52 26.26 10.56
CA LEU A 20 28.88 26.02 9.16
C LEU A 20 27.55 26.11 8.40
N GLU A 21 27.40 27.10 7.53
CA GLU A 21 26.25 27.17 6.60
C GLU A 21 26.38 26.04 5.56
N THR A 22 26.33 24.79 6.02
CA THR A 22 25.73 23.74 5.20
C THR A 22 24.28 24.15 5.10
N SER A 23 23.87 24.58 3.91
CA SER A 23 22.47 24.86 3.61
C SER A 23 21.72 23.55 3.85
N SER A 24 21.27 23.35 5.09
CA SER A 24 20.56 22.17 5.52
C SER A 24 19.26 22.18 4.72
N SER A 25 19.17 21.33 3.71
CA SER A 25 17.95 21.20 2.94
C SER A 25 16.84 20.85 3.93
N LYS A 26 15.92 21.81 4.16
CA LYS A 26 14.75 21.61 5.02
C LYS A 26 13.79 20.67 4.29
N TRP A 27 13.94 19.38 4.55
CA TRP A 27 13.04 18.36 4.01
C TRP A 27 11.66 18.48 4.65
N SER A 28 10.63 18.31 3.82
CA SER A 28 9.24 18.11 4.26
C SER A 28 8.73 16.79 3.68
N TRP A 29 7.78 16.16 4.35
CA TRP A 29 7.20 14.89 3.92
C TRP A 29 5.68 14.93 4.02
N ILE A 30 5.03 13.99 3.34
CA ILE A 30 3.58 13.76 3.39
C ILE A 30 3.35 12.25 3.50
N SER A 31 2.36 11.86 4.30
CA SER A 31 1.91 10.47 4.35
C SER A 31 0.86 10.24 3.27
N GLU A 32 1.16 9.32 2.35
CA GLU A 32 0.16 8.82 1.39
C GLU A 32 -0.87 7.95 2.12
N PRO A 33 -2.18 8.14 1.88
CA PRO A 33 -3.21 7.32 2.50
C PRO A 33 -3.19 5.88 1.95
N VAL A 34 -3.47 4.91 2.82
CA VAL A 34 -3.55 3.50 2.43
C VAL A 34 -4.85 3.20 1.69
N GLY A 35 -4.73 2.50 0.55
CA GLY A 35 -5.86 2.01 -0.23
C GLY A 35 -6.46 3.03 -1.19
N ILE A 36 -7.58 2.64 -1.80
CA ILE A 36 -8.24 3.44 -2.84
C ILE A 36 -8.95 4.65 -2.20
N SER A 37 -8.43 5.85 -2.44
CA SER A 37 -8.96 7.12 -1.91
C SER A 37 -9.86 7.89 -2.89
N LYS A 38 -9.89 7.49 -4.16
CA LYS A 38 -10.55 8.25 -5.23
C LYS A 38 -12.04 7.92 -5.37
N VAL A 39 -12.88 8.97 -5.42
CA VAL A 39 -14.30 8.88 -5.79
C VAL A 39 -14.42 8.41 -7.25
N GLY A 40 -15.22 7.36 -7.49
CA GLY A 40 -15.37 6.76 -8.83
C GLY A 40 -14.34 5.66 -9.13
N SER A 41 -13.82 4.99 -8.11
CA SER A 41 -12.94 3.83 -8.27
C SER A 41 -13.59 2.73 -9.13
N LEU A 42 -12.80 2.13 -10.00
CA LEU A 42 -13.21 0.99 -10.82
C LEU A 42 -13.54 -0.20 -9.92
N SER A 43 -14.80 -0.62 -9.91
CA SER A 43 -15.23 -1.86 -9.24
C SER A 43 -15.49 -2.93 -10.27
N LYS A 44 -14.83 -4.08 -10.13
CA LYS A 44 -14.99 -5.26 -10.98
C LYS A 44 -15.02 -6.51 -10.12
N THR A 45 -15.82 -7.49 -10.55
CA THR A 45 -15.76 -8.83 -9.96
C THR A 45 -14.51 -9.54 -10.48
N GLY A 46 -13.63 -9.94 -9.56
CA GLY A 46 -12.36 -10.61 -9.89
C GLY A 46 -11.16 -9.68 -9.92
N LEU A 47 -9.97 -10.27 -10.11
CA LEU A 47 -8.70 -9.56 -10.19
C LEU A 47 -8.42 -9.10 -11.62
N LEU A 48 -8.02 -7.84 -11.78
CA LEU A 48 -7.57 -7.29 -13.05
C LEU A 48 -6.04 -7.37 -13.15
N GLU A 49 -5.51 -7.56 -14.35
CA GLU A 49 -4.07 -7.51 -14.58
C GLU A 49 -3.57 -6.05 -14.55
N GLN A 50 -2.37 -5.82 -13.98
CA GLN A 50 -1.90 -4.49 -13.62
C GLN A 50 -1.57 -3.60 -14.82
N ILE A 51 -0.83 -4.09 -15.81
CA ILE A 51 -0.41 -3.28 -16.97
C ILE A 51 -1.62 -2.88 -17.80
N ASN A 52 -2.53 -3.81 -18.05
CA ASN A 52 -3.77 -3.53 -18.77
C ASN A 52 -4.67 -2.53 -18.03
N THR A 53 -4.70 -2.59 -16.70
CA THR A 53 -5.52 -1.67 -15.89
C THR A 53 -4.92 -0.27 -15.81
N THR A 54 -3.61 -0.17 -15.67
CA THR A 54 -2.88 1.11 -15.55
C THR A 54 -2.54 1.73 -16.90
N ALA A 55 -2.61 0.96 -17.99
CA ALA A 55 -2.10 1.28 -19.31
C ALA A 55 -0.64 1.79 -19.25
N ASP A 56 0.16 1.19 -18.36
CA ASP A 56 1.56 1.57 -18.09
C ASP A 56 1.76 3.05 -17.69
N ARG A 57 0.73 3.68 -17.14
CA ARG A 57 0.79 5.08 -16.69
C ARG A 57 1.27 5.24 -15.25
N SER A 58 1.37 4.14 -14.51
CA SER A 58 1.72 4.12 -13.10
C SER A 58 2.35 2.77 -12.78
N ASP A 59 3.46 2.79 -12.03
CA ASP A 59 4.06 1.58 -11.47
C ASP A 59 3.21 0.95 -10.35
N TYR A 60 2.19 1.66 -9.88
CA TYR A 60 1.38 1.28 -8.73
C TYR A 60 -0.06 0.97 -9.13
N LEU A 61 -0.59 -0.12 -8.58
CA LEU A 61 -2.02 -0.45 -8.62
C LEU A 61 -2.50 -0.92 -7.24
N TRP A 62 -3.55 -0.27 -6.73
CA TRP A 62 -4.25 -0.71 -5.53
C TRP A 62 -5.36 -1.71 -5.90
N TYR A 63 -5.36 -2.86 -5.23
CA TYR A 63 -6.53 -3.73 -5.11
C TYR A 63 -7.11 -3.56 -3.72
N SER A 64 -8.42 -3.34 -3.62
CA SER A 64 -9.12 -3.20 -2.35
C SER A 64 -10.28 -4.19 -2.33
N LEU A 65 -10.33 -5.03 -1.30
CA LEU A 65 -11.42 -5.95 -1.06
C LEU A 65 -11.85 -5.92 0.41
N SER A 66 -13.00 -6.50 0.71
CA SER A 66 -13.50 -6.60 2.08
C SER A 66 -14.06 -7.98 2.34
N VAL A 67 -13.76 -8.50 3.51
CA VAL A 67 -14.31 -9.75 4.03
C VAL A 67 -15.10 -9.45 5.30
N ASP A 68 -16.23 -10.12 5.49
CA ASP A 68 -17.07 -9.95 6.67
C ASP A 68 -17.12 -11.28 7.43
N LEU A 69 -16.67 -11.26 8.68
CA LEU A 69 -16.54 -12.42 9.53
C LEU A 69 -17.59 -12.38 10.63
N LYS A 70 -18.43 -13.41 10.71
CA LYS A 70 -19.50 -13.48 11.72
C LYS A 70 -18.95 -13.70 13.13
N ASP A 71 -17.92 -14.53 13.25
CA ASP A 71 -17.29 -14.90 14.50
C ASP A 71 -15.81 -14.48 14.51
N ASP A 72 -15.17 -14.57 15.69
CA ASP A 72 -13.73 -14.36 15.82
C ASP A 72 -12.97 -15.39 14.97
N PRO A 73 -12.17 -14.98 13.97
CA PRO A 73 -11.42 -15.89 13.10
C PRO A 73 -10.37 -16.73 13.84
N GLY A 74 -10.11 -16.44 15.13
CA GLY A 74 -9.07 -17.07 15.91
C GLY A 74 -7.69 -16.52 15.58
N SER A 75 -6.65 -17.10 16.18
CA SER A 75 -5.29 -16.53 16.20
C SER A 75 -4.43 -16.81 14.98
N GLN A 76 -4.87 -17.61 14.01
CA GLN A 76 -4.04 -18.02 12.87
C GLN A 76 -4.81 -17.89 11.54
N THR A 77 -4.89 -16.68 11.01
CA THR A 77 -5.25 -16.47 9.60
C THR A 77 -3.99 -16.15 8.80
N VAL A 78 -3.86 -16.79 7.64
CA VAL A 78 -2.78 -16.53 6.68
C VAL A 78 -3.40 -16.02 5.39
N LEU A 79 -2.88 -14.88 4.92
CA LEU A 79 -3.20 -14.33 3.62
C LEU A 79 -2.21 -14.86 2.59
N HIS A 80 -2.70 -15.76 1.73
CA HIS A 80 -1.96 -16.27 0.58
C HIS A 80 -2.13 -15.34 -0.62
N ILE A 81 -1.03 -14.88 -1.20
CA ILE A 81 -1.07 -13.96 -2.35
C ILE A 81 -0.13 -14.45 -3.43
N GLU A 82 -0.69 -14.63 -4.62
CA GLU A 82 0.06 -14.87 -5.85
C GLU A 82 -0.02 -13.63 -6.74
N SER A 83 1.14 -13.14 -7.18
CA SER A 83 1.22 -11.98 -8.07
C SER A 83 2.18 -12.27 -9.22
N LEU A 84 1.82 -11.76 -10.40
CA LEU A 84 2.72 -11.71 -11.56
C LEU A 84 3.67 -10.50 -11.51
N GLY A 85 3.41 -9.54 -10.62
CA GLY A 85 4.15 -8.29 -10.47
C GLY A 85 5.44 -8.45 -9.66
N HIS A 86 6.21 -7.36 -9.59
CA HIS A 86 7.58 -7.35 -9.08
C HIS A 86 7.67 -7.13 -7.57
N ALA A 87 6.72 -6.41 -6.98
CA ALA A 87 6.62 -6.25 -5.54
C ALA A 87 5.17 -6.03 -5.10
N LEU A 88 4.93 -6.21 -3.80
CA LEU A 88 3.63 -6.11 -3.17
C LEU A 88 3.77 -5.62 -1.73
N HIS A 89 2.85 -4.75 -1.31
CA HIS A 89 2.56 -4.47 0.09
C HIS A 89 1.12 -4.86 0.42
N ALA A 90 0.91 -5.56 1.54
CA ALA A 90 -0.42 -5.94 2.02
C ALA A 90 -0.77 -5.19 3.30
N PHE A 91 -1.96 -4.60 3.32
CA PHE A 91 -2.50 -3.85 4.44
C PHE A 91 -3.82 -4.45 4.90
N ILE A 92 -3.96 -4.61 6.21
CA ILE A 92 -5.17 -5.10 6.86
C ILE A 92 -5.71 -3.99 7.75
N ASN A 93 -6.95 -3.57 7.49
CA ASN A 93 -7.62 -2.50 8.22
C ASN A 93 -6.75 -1.22 8.30
N GLY A 94 -6.06 -0.89 7.20
CA GLY A 94 -5.20 0.29 7.08
C GLY A 94 -3.79 0.15 7.67
N LYS A 95 -3.42 -1.03 8.24
CA LYS A 95 -2.09 -1.28 8.81
C LYS A 95 -1.29 -2.22 7.93
N LEU A 96 0.01 -1.94 7.73
CA LEU A 96 0.89 -2.82 6.99
C LEU A 96 1.00 -4.18 7.71
N ALA A 97 0.67 -5.26 7.00
CA ALA A 97 0.76 -6.62 7.52
C ALA A 97 1.96 -7.38 6.93
N GLY A 98 2.36 -7.07 5.70
CA GLY A 98 3.52 -7.71 5.08
C GLY A 98 3.91 -7.08 3.76
N SER A 99 5.09 -7.44 3.27
CA SER A 99 5.64 -6.95 2.01
C SER A 99 6.53 -7.99 1.39
N GLN A 100 6.52 -8.08 0.06
CA GLN A 100 7.37 -9.00 -0.68
C GLN A 100 7.83 -8.34 -1.98
N ALA A 101 9.11 -8.49 -2.30
CA ALA A 101 9.66 -8.14 -3.61
C ALA A 101 10.26 -9.39 -4.27
N GLY A 102 10.16 -9.45 -5.59
CA GLY A 102 10.80 -10.44 -6.44
C GLY A 102 12.26 -10.06 -6.70
N ASN A 103 12.91 -10.81 -7.59
CA ASN A 103 14.25 -10.47 -8.07
C ASN A 103 14.31 -10.51 -9.60
N SER A 104 15.42 -10.05 -10.18
CA SER A 104 15.58 -9.90 -11.63
C SER A 104 15.38 -11.19 -12.44
N GLY A 105 15.53 -12.37 -11.82
CA GLY A 105 15.26 -13.67 -12.46
C GLY A 105 13.88 -14.25 -12.15
N LYS A 106 13.16 -13.70 -11.17
CA LYS A 106 11.86 -14.20 -10.67
C LYS A 106 11.02 -13.03 -10.17
N ALA A 107 10.28 -12.41 -11.09
CA ALA A 107 9.34 -11.35 -10.75
C ALA A 107 8.15 -11.88 -9.93
N LYS A 108 7.60 -13.04 -10.34
CA LYS A 108 6.41 -13.64 -9.74
C LYS A 108 6.55 -13.84 -8.22
N LEU A 109 5.51 -13.48 -7.50
CA LEU A 109 5.41 -13.61 -6.05
C LEU A 109 4.44 -14.72 -5.69
N ASN A 110 4.82 -15.50 -4.69
CA ASN A 110 3.94 -16.41 -3.97
C ASN A 110 4.30 -16.23 -2.49
N VAL A 111 3.41 -15.59 -1.73
CA VAL A 111 3.69 -15.16 -0.36
C VAL A 111 2.53 -15.52 0.58
N GLU A 112 2.92 -16.00 1.76
CA GLU A 112 2.03 -16.23 2.89
C GLU A 112 2.30 -15.17 3.96
N ILE A 113 1.28 -14.37 4.29
CA ILE A 113 1.38 -13.29 5.28
C ILE A 113 0.45 -13.63 6.45
N PRO A 114 0.96 -13.89 7.66
CA PRO A 114 0.13 -13.99 8.84
C PRO A 114 -0.60 -12.66 9.08
N ILE A 115 -1.93 -12.72 9.21
CA ILE A 115 -2.78 -11.54 9.39
C ILE A 115 -3.69 -11.68 10.59
N ALA A 116 -3.95 -10.56 11.26
CA ALA A 116 -4.95 -10.45 12.30
C ALA A 116 -6.23 -9.83 11.72
N LEU A 117 -7.33 -10.57 11.82
CA LEU A 117 -8.66 -10.13 11.41
C LEU A 117 -9.53 -9.96 12.67
N VAL A 118 -10.54 -9.09 12.58
CA VAL A 118 -11.52 -8.87 13.66
C VAL A 118 -12.89 -9.40 13.27
N SER A 119 -13.79 -9.62 14.23
CA SER A 119 -15.20 -9.86 13.93
C SER A 119 -15.80 -8.67 13.17
N GLY A 120 -16.65 -8.96 12.19
CA GLY A 120 -17.24 -8.00 11.27
C GLY A 120 -16.38 -7.75 10.03
N LYS A 121 -16.51 -6.53 9.49
CA LYS A 121 -15.88 -6.14 8.23
C LYS A 121 -14.39 -5.85 8.40
N ASN A 122 -13.57 -6.57 7.65
CA ASN A 122 -12.15 -6.31 7.48
C ASN A 122 -11.85 -5.83 6.07
N LYS A 123 -11.07 -4.76 5.95
CA LYS A 123 -10.59 -4.24 4.68
C LYS A 123 -9.20 -4.79 4.40
N ILE A 124 -9.00 -5.30 3.19
CA ILE A 124 -7.71 -5.79 2.70
C ILE A 124 -7.33 -4.92 1.52
N ASP A 125 -6.27 -4.14 1.66
CA ASP A 125 -5.71 -3.31 0.60
C ASP A 125 -4.34 -3.87 0.20
N LEU A 126 -4.18 -4.13 -1.10
CA LEU A 126 -2.95 -4.64 -1.69
C LEU A 126 -2.39 -3.57 -2.63
N LEU A 127 -1.17 -3.12 -2.39
CA LEU A 127 -0.43 -2.24 -3.30
C LEU A 127 0.53 -3.10 -4.13
N SER A 128 0.20 -3.30 -5.40
CA SER A 128 1.04 -4.01 -6.37
C SER A 128 1.96 -3.04 -7.11
N LEU A 129 3.18 -3.47 -7.38
CA LEU A 129 4.23 -2.66 -7.98
C LEU A 129 4.86 -3.33 -9.21
N THR A 130 5.12 -2.52 -10.24
CA THR A 130 6.03 -2.85 -11.35
C THR A 130 7.38 -2.16 -11.15
N VAL A 131 8.44 -2.75 -11.68
CA VAL A 131 9.81 -2.20 -11.67
C VAL A 131 10.34 -2.30 -13.10
N GLY A 132 9.79 -1.47 -13.98
CA GLY A 132 9.97 -1.59 -15.43
C GLY A 132 9.20 -2.76 -16.04
N LEU A 133 9.18 -2.78 -17.38
CA LEU A 133 8.58 -3.84 -18.18
C LEU A 133 9.68 -4.69 -18.84
N GLN A 134 9.42 -5.99 -18.98
CA GLN A 134 10.29 -6.92 -19.71
C GLN A 134 9.95 -6.96 -21.19
#